data_AF-A0A2W1AE78-F1
#
_entry.id   AF-A0A2W1AE78-F1
#
_cell.length_a   1.000
_cell.length_b   1.000
_cell.length_c   1.000
_cell.angle_alpha   90.00
_cell.angle_beta   90.00
_cell.angle_gamma   90.00
#
_symmetry.space_group_name_H-M   'P 1'
#
loop_
_entity.id
_entity.type
_entity.pdbx_description
1 polymer ?
#
loop_
_entity_poly.entity_id
_entity_poly.type
_entity_poly.pdbx_seq_one_letter_code
_entity_poly.pdbx_strand_id
1 'polypeptide(L)'
;MSIGIVETVPQKKLTSGSILIDSVRVRLATGEVVNLEDFRDIDDWQIIDSSISSSNDRLGSSEISAKSDSSAIFTWSEGPPITMRGIYPSTNLKSISAIVNSDFLINTQYSLGDQLKLSVHGHRIDVVLRDKVRYFPTINPIEDDFIVVGLDSLIHRLNIGSLFGSTDPNEFWIDYEDGITNETKKGLKENLINDPPFPYGKLWDTESMLEINCVDPLVKAGWHAILVIVFGSSSRYLEPLGFLPVSS
;
A
#
# COMPACT_ATOMS: atom_id res chain seq x y z
N MET A 1 -11.94 12.47 -14.63
CA MET A 1 -13.37 12.81 -14.42
C MET A 1 -14.06 11.56 -13.95
N SER A 2 -14.90 11.60 -12.93
CA SER A 2 -15.73 10.47 -12.50
C SER A 2 -17.15 10.97 -12.23
N ILE A 3 -18.14 10.09 -12.31
CA ILE A 3 -19.53 10.37 -11.97
C ILE A 3 -19.87 9.50 -10.78
N GLY A 4 -20.19 10.12 -9.65
CA GLY A 4 -20.43 9.45 -8.38
C GLY A 4 -21.77 9.82 -7.75
N ILE A 5 -22.39 8.86 -7.09
CA ILE A 5 -23.54 8.98 -6.21
C ILE A 5 -23.07 8.66 -4.80
N VAL A 6 -23.50 9.46 -3.84
CA VAL A 6 -23.13 9.31 -2.43
C VAL A 6 -24.28 9.77 -1.54
N GLU A 7 -24.55 9.01 -0.48
CA GLU A 7 -25.34 9.49 0.65
C GLU A 7 -24.40 10.25 1.60
N THR A 8 -24.61 11.55 1.75
CA THR A 8 -23.74 12.44 2.55
C THR A 8 -24.16 12.52 4.01
N VAL A 9 -25.35 12.05 4.37
CA VAL A 9 -25.85 12.03 5.75
C VAL A 9 -25.32 10.78 6.47
N PRO A 10 -24.45 10.92 7.49
CA PRO A 10 -23.79 9.77 8.14
C PRO A 10 -24.74 8.77 8.82
N GLN A 11 -25.96 9.21 9.16
CA GLN A 11 -26.98 8.37 9.81
C GLN A 11 -27.88 7.64 8.82
N LYS A 12 -27.78 7.94 7.53
CA LYS A 12 -28.56 7.30 6.48
C LYS A 12 -27.72 6.26 5.75
N LYS A 13 -28.38 5.50 4.88
CA LYS A 13 -27.72 4.61 3.94
C LYS A 13 -28.03 5.10 2.54
N LEU A 14 -27.10 4.87 1.62
CA LEU A 14 -27.40 5.01 0.21
C LEU A 14 -28.37 3.90 -0.16
N THR A 15 -29.61 4.23 -0.52
CA THR A 15 -30.60 3.26 -0.99
C THR A 15 -30.26 2.79 -2.39
N SER A 16 -30.59 1.53 -2.72
CA SER A 16 -30.44 1.00 -4.08
C SER A 16 -31.18 1.87 -5.11
N GLY A 17 -30.62 1.97 -6.30
CA GLY A 17 -31.20 2.79 -7.35
C GLY A 17 -30.48 2.63 -8.69
N SER A 18 -30.96 3.38 -9.67
CA SER A 18 -30.38 3.42 -11.00
C SER A 18 -30.43 4.84 -11.58
N ILE A 19 -29.46 5.19 -12.40
CA ILE A 19 -29.42 6.43 -13.16
C ILE A 19 -29.15 6.12 -14.64
N LEU A 20 -29.85 6.84 -15.52
CA LEU A 20 -29.58 6.86 -16.96
C LEU A 20 -28.78 8.12 -17.28
N ILE A 21 -27.69 7.95 -18.02
CA ILE A 21 -26.75 9.02 -18.36
C ILE A 21 -26.61 9.08 -19.87
N ASP A 22 -27.18 10.14 -20.47
CA ASP A 22 -27.24 10.34 -21.92
C ASP A 22 -26.02 11.08 -22.48
N SER A 23 -25.58 12.15 -21.82
CA SER A 23 -24.38 12.87 -22.25
C SER A 23 -23.78 13.74 -21.14
N VAL A 24 -22.46 13.90 -21.16
CA VAL A 24 -21.76 14.92 -20.35
C VAL A 24 -21.25 16.02 -21.27
N ARG A 25 -21.65 17.25 -20.96
CA ARG A 25 -21.26 18.45 -21.71
C ARG A 25 -20.64 19.47 -20.78
N VAL A 26 -19.62 20.17 -21.25
CA VAL A 26 -18.99 21.29 -20.54
C VAL A 26 -19.19 22.56 -21.33
N ARG A 27 -19.37 23.67 -20.62
CA ARG A 27 -19.38 25.02 -21.22
C ARG A 27 -18.04 25.67 -20.92
N LEU A 28 -17.30 26.00 -21.97
CA LEU A 28 -16.02 26.70 -21.88
C LEU A 28 -16.24 28.18 -21.52
N ALA A 29 -15.19 28.84 -21.05
CA ALA A 29 -15.22 30.28 -20.77
C ALA A 29 -15.56 31.13 -22.01
N THR A 30 -15.31 30.60 -23.22
CA THR A 30 -15.70 31.19 -24.50
C THR A 30 -17.21 31.16 -24.78
N GLY A 31 -17.99 30.46 -23.95
CA GLY A 31 -19.42 30.23 -24.14
C GLY A 31 -19.75 29.00 -25.02
N GLU A 32 -18.74 28.42 -25.67
CA GLU A 32 -18.84 27.18 -26.43
C GLU A 32 -19.24 26.00 -25.53
N VAL A 33 -20.14 25.15 -26.00
CA VAL A 33 -20.53 23.91 -25.31
C VAL A 33 -19.91 22.73 -26.04
N VAL A 34 -19.01 22.03 -25.36
CA VAL A 34 -18.31 20.86 -25.89
C VAL A 34 -18.92 19.60 -25.28
N ASN A 35 -19.19 18.60 -26.12
CA ASN A 35 -19.59 17.28 -25.66
C ASN A 35 -18.35 16.49 -25.24
N LEU A 36 -18.30 16.06 -23.99
CA LEU A 36 -17.21 15.26 -23.45
C LEU A 36 -17.46 13.77 -23.59
N GLU A 37 -18.72 13.35 -23.45
CA GLU A 37 -19.14 11.95 -23.50
C GLU A 37 -20.59 11.86 -23.96
N ASP A 38 -20.90 10.90 -24.84
CA ASP A 38 -22.26 10.61 -25.32
C ASP A 38 -22.79 9.24 -24.90
N PHE A 39 -21.98 8.42 -24.21
CA PHE A 39 -22.36 7.11 -23.68
C PHE A 39 -23.02 6.18 -24.71
N ARG A 40 -22.66 6.34 -25.99
CA ARG A 40 -23.04 5.39 -27.05
C ARG A 40 -22.29 4.08 -26.91
N ASP A 41 -21.08 4.15 -26.35
CA ASP A 41 -20.25 3.03 -25.97
C ASP A 41 -19.82 3.24 -24.51
N ILE A 42 -19.77 2.15 -23.76
CA ILE A 42 -19.38 2.12 -22.36
C ILE A 42 -18.15 1.22 -22.10
N ASP A 43 -17.56 0.62 -23.15
CA ASP A 43 -16.40 -0.27 -23.02
C ASP A 43 -15.20 0.43 -22.36
N ASP A 44 -15.12 1.73 -22.57
CA ASP A 44 -14.11 2.63 -22.01
C ASP A 44 -14.43 3.12 -20.59
N TRP A 45 -15.50 2.63 -19.97
CA TRP A 45 -15.95 3.02 -18.64
C TRP A 45 -15.90 1.84 -17.65
N GLN A 46 -15.55 2.16 -16.42
CA GLN A 46 -15.48 1.18 -15.33
C GLN A 46 -16.22 1.68 -14.09
N ILE A 47 -16.68 0.71 -13.30
CA ILE A 47 -17.33 0.95 -12.02
C ILE A 47 -16.27 1.27 -10.97
N ILE A 48 -16.58 2.22 -10.10
CA ILE A 48 -15.78 2.53 -8.90
C ILE A 48 -15.95 1.38 -7.91
N ASP A 49 -15.03 0.42 -7.95
CA ASP A 49 -15.01 -0.70 -6.99
C ASP A 49 -14.13 -0.38 -5.77
N SER A 50 -14.48 0.66 -5.04
CA SER A 50 -13.70 1.13 -3.87
C SER A 50 -14.10 0.43 -2.56
N SER A 51 -15.20 -0.33 -2.52
CA SER A 51 -15.77 -0.88 -1.28
C SER A 51 -16.35 -2.28 -1.43
N ILE A 52 -16.80 -2.90 -0.33
CA ILE A 52 -17.54 -4.17 -0.39
C ILE A 52 -18.92 -3.98 -1.01
N SER A 53 -19.55 -2.85 -0.68
CA SER A 53 -20.89 -2.54 -1.16
C SER A 53 -20.97 -2.34 -2.67
N SER A 54 -19.89 -1.95 -3.35
CA SER A 54 -19.83 -1.78 -4.81
C SER A 54 -19.81 -3.09 -5.60
N SER A 55 -19.65 -4.24 -4.96
CA SER A 55 -19.53 -5.55 -5.63
C SER A 55 -20.74 -5.92 -6.51
N ASN A 56 -21.93 -5.38 -6.21
CA ASN A 56 -23.15 -5.62 -6.96
C ASN A 56 -23.55 -4.45 -7.88
N ASP A 57 -22.68 -3.46 -8.04
CA ASP A 57 -22.91 -2.37 -8.99
C ASP A 57 -22.82 -2.88 -10.41
N ARG A 58 -23.61 -2.28 -11.30
CA ARG A 58 -23.67 -2.67 -12.70
C ARG A 58 -23.67 -1.43 -13.58
N LEU A 59 -22.85 -1.48 -14.62
CA LEU A 59 -22.87 -0.56 -15.74
C LEU A 59 -23.33 -1.35 -16.97
N GLY A 60 -24.25 -0.77 -17.72
CA GLY A 60 -24.73 -1.35 -18.98
C GLY A 60 -25.14 -0.28 -19.98
N SER A 61 -25.32 -0.70 -21.22
CA SER A 61 -25.94 0.12 -22.26
C SER A 61 -27.47 0.05 -22.16
N SER A 62 -28.14 1.15 -22.47
CA SER A 62 -29.59 1.27 -22.50
C SER A 62 -30.02 1.92 -23.81
N GLU A 63 -31.06 1.39 -24.46
CA GLU A 63 -31.66 2.02 -25.64
C GLU A 63 -32.51 3.25 -25.28
N ILE A 64 -32.89 3.37 -24.01
CA ILE A 64 -33.63 4.52 -23.49
C ILE A 64 -32.66 5.69 -23.36
N SER A 65 -32.84 6.72 -24.18
CA SER A 65 -32.00 7.91 -24.23
C SER A 65 -32.85 9.14 -24.54
N ALA A 66 -32.35 10.32 -24.18
CA ALA A 66 -33.08 11.56 -24.46
C ALA A 66 -33.10 11.89 -25.96
N LYS A 67 -32.16 11.33 -26.73
CA LYS A 67 -31.97 11.57 -28.17
C LYS A 67 -32.18 10.36 -29.07
N SER A 68 -32.63 9.21 -28.51
CA SER A 68 -32.82 7.94 -29.24
C SER A 68 -31.55 7.28 -29.79
N ASP A 69 -30.38 7.58 -29.19
CA ASP A 69 -29.05 7.17 -29.66
C ASP A 69 -28.28 6.29 -28.65
N SER A 70 -28.98 5.64 -27.71
CA SER A 70 -28.47 4.89 -26.54
C SER A 70 -27.88 5.76 -25.41
N SER A 71 -27.81 5.19 -24.20
CA SER A 71 -27.30 5.83 -22.98
C SER A 71 -26.65 4.81 -22.05
N ALA A 72 -25.88 5.28 -21.07
CA ALA A 72 -25.38 4.43 -20.00
C ALA A 72 -26.44 4.27 -18.90
N ILE A 73 -26.67 3.05 -18.43
CA ILE A 73 -27.39 2.78 -17.18
C ILE A 73 -26.41 2.33 -16.11
N PHE A 74 -26.34 3.09 -15.02
CA PHE A 74 -25.61 2.69 -13.82
C PHE A 74 -26.60 2.33 -12.72
N THR A 75 -26.47 1.13 -12.17
CA THR A 75 -27.30 0.60 -11.09
C THR A 75 -26.43 0.29 -9.89
N TRP A 76 -26.88 0.66 -8.69
CA TRP A 76 -26.18 0.40 -7.45
C TRP A 76 -27.07 -0.26 -6.39
N SER A 77 -26.44 -1.04 -5.52
CA SER A 77 -27.09 -1.64 -4.35
C SER A 77 -27.05 -0.71 -3.13
N GLU A 78 -27.87 -1.01 -2.13
CA GLU A 78 -27.78 -0.38 -0.82
C GLU A 78 -26.34 -0.43 -0.28
N GLY A 79 -25.88 0.67 0.31
CA GLY A 79 -24.54 0.79 0.86
C GLY A 79 -24.46 1.77 2.03
N PRO A 80 -23.33 1.77 2.75
CA PRO A 80 -23.07 2.73 3.81
C PRO A 80 -23.07 4.16 3.26
N PRO A 81 -23.34 5.16 4.12
CA PRO A 81 -23.15 6.56 3.76
C PRO A 81 -21.66 6.84 3.56
N ILE A 82 -21.35 7.99 2.94
CA ILE A 82 -19.97 8.45 2.74
C ILE A 82 -19.14 7.38 2.00
N THR A 83 -19.75 6.71 1.03
CA THR A 83 -19.06 5.80 0.12
C THR A 83 -19.49 6.14 -1.30
N MET A 84 -18.53 6.51 -2.15
CA MET A 84 -18.81 6.87 -3.54
C MET A 84 -19.16 5.61 -4.32
N ARG A 85 -20.26 5.66 -5.06
CA ARG A 85 -20.68 4.65 -6.04
C ARG A 85 -20.76 5.30 -7.40
N GLY A 86 -20.32 4.66 -8.46
CA GLY A 86 -20.42 5.29 -9.77
C GLY A 86 -19.46 4.73 -10.79
N ILE A 87 -19.15 5.57 -11.78
CA ILE A 87 -18.37 5.19 -12.96
C ILE A 87 -17.28 6.22 -13.25
N TYR A 88 -16.22 5.76 -13.91
CA TYR A 88 -15.12 6.59 -14.37
C TYR A 88 -14.57 6.04 -15.70
N PRO A 89 -13.97 6.90 -16.55
CA PRO A 89 -13.34 6.48 -17.78
C PRO A 89 -12.05 5.71 -17.50
N SER A 90 -11.93 4.52 -18.06
CA SER A 90 -10.83 3.57 -17.89
C SER A 90 -9.76 3.66 -18.97
N THR A 91 -9.96 4.50 -20.00
CA THR A 91 -9.13 4.63 -21.22
C THR A 91 -7.61 4.79 -21.03
N ASN A 92 -7.12 4.96 -19.80
CA ASN A 92 -5.69 5.03 -19.50
C ASN A 92 -5.23 4.33 -18.21
N LEU A 93 -6.07 3.50 -17.57
CA LEU A 93 -5.65 2.84 -16.33
C LEU A 93 -4.96 1.52 -16.61
N LYS A 94 -3.63 1.56 -16.65
CA LYS A 94 -2.80 0.36 -16.59
C LYS A 94 -3.05 -0.36 -15.26
N SER A 95 -3.09 -1.69 -15.30
CA SER A 95 -3.08 -2.53 -14.10
C SER A 95 -1.90 -2.13 -13.21
N ILE A 96 -2.17 -1.89 -11.92
CA ILE A 96 -1.09 -1.59 -10.96
C ILE A 96 -0.24 -2.84 -10.83
N SER A 97 1.02 -2.73 -11.23
CA SER A 97 1.98 -3.83 -11.08
C SER A 97 2.51 -3.84 -9.65
N ALA A 98 2.56 -5.03 -9.06
CA ALA A 98 3.02 -5.25 -7.70
C ALA A 98 4.24 -6.19 -7.70
N ILE A 99 5.19 -5.89 -6.82
CA ILE A 99 6.29 -6.76 -6.44
C ILE A 99 6.03 -7.19 -5.00
N VAL A 100 6.11 -8.49 -4.72
CA VAL A 100 5.84 -9.04 -3.38
C VAL A 100 7.09 -9.66 -2.77
N ASN A 101 7.11 -9.85 -1.45
CA ASN A 101 8.16 -10.69 -0.86
C ASN A 101 8.00 -12.15 -1.29
N SER A 102 9.11 -12.88 -1.33
CA SER A 102 9.12 -14.26 -1.83
C SER A 102 8.30 -15.20 -0.95
N ASP A 103 8.27 -14.96 0.36
CA ASP A 103 7.55 -15.78 1.33
C ASP A 103 6.03 -15.60 1.22
N PHE A 104 5.56 -14.41 0.85
CA PHE A 104 4.14 -14.17 0.56
C PHE A 104 3.60 -15.14 -0.49
N LEU A 105 4.32 -15.36 -1.59
CA LEU A 105 3.87 -16.30 -2.64
C LEU A 105 3.84 -17.76 -2.15
N ILE A 106 4.76 -18.14 -1.26
CA ILE A 106 4.80 -19.48 -0.66
C ILE A 106 3.60 -19.68 0.27
N ASN A 107 3.27 -18.66 1.07
CA ASN A 107 2.27 -18.74 2.11
C ASN A 107 0.83 -18.59 1.60
N THR A 108 0.63 -17.84 0.52
CA THR A 108 -0.71 -17.42 0.04
C THR A 108 -1.24 -18.19 -1.17
N GLN A 109 -0.45 -19.11 -1.73
CA GLN A 109 -0.76 -19.88 -2.95
C GLN A 109 -0.94 -19.02 -4.22
N TYR A 110 -0.71 -17.71 -4.16
CA TYR A 110 -0.68 -16.86 -5.34
C TYR A 110 0.58 -17.10 -6.17
N SER A 111 0.45 -16.91 -7.47
CA SER A 111 1.51 -17.00 -8.46
C SER A 111 1.74 -15.66 -9.16
N LEU A 112 2.92 -15.51 -9.76
CA LEU A 112 3.17 -14.37 -10.65
C LEU A 112 2.19 -14.40 -11.82
N GLY A 113 1.60 -13.26 -12.14
CA GLY A 113 0.51 -13.11 -13.11
C GLY A 113 -0.87 -13.00 -12.48
N ASP A 114 -1.03 -13.44 -11.22
CA ASP A 114 -2.32 -13.39 -10.54
C ASP A 114 -2.74 -11.96 -10.21
N GLN A 115 -4.05 -11.74 -10.16
CA GLN A 115 -4.65 -10.51 -9.66
C GLN A 115 -4.96 -10.64 -8.18
N LEU A 116 -4.48 -9.68 -7.41
CA LEU A 116 -4.69 -9.58 -5.97
C LEU A 116 -5.53 -8.34 -5.66
N LYS A 117 -6.63 -8.53 -4.93
CA LYS A 117 -7.47 -7.44 -4.43
C LYS A 117 -6.99 -7.02 -3.04
N LEU A 118 -6.44 -5.81 -2.95
CA LEU A 118 -5.90 -5.23 -1.72
C LEU A 118 -6.87 -4.19 -1.14
N SER A 119 -6.81 -4.00 0.18
CA SER A 119 -7.53 -2.94 0.88
C SER A 119 -6.50 -1.98 1.48
N VAL A 120 -6.43 -0.75 0.95
CA VAL A 120 -5.50 0.31 1.38
C VAL A 120 -6.33 1.47 1.92
N HIS A 121 -6.17 1.82 3.20
CA HIS A 121 -6.98 2.86 3.87
C HIS A 121 -8.51 2.68 3.70
N GLY A 122 -8.97 1.42 3.62
CA GLY A 122 -10.39 1.10 3.40
C GLY A 122 -10.85 1.13 1.94
N HIS A 123 -9.99 1.54 1.02
CA HIS A 123 -10.24 1.50 -0.42
C HIS A 123 -9.73 0.20 -1.03
N ARG A 124 -10.56 -0.42 -1.85
CA ARG A 124 -10.17 -1.61 -2.62
C ARG A 124 -9.43 -1.24 -3.89
N ILE A 125 -8.33 -1.93 -4.14
CA ILE A 125 -7.54 -1.81 -5.36
C ILE A 125 -7.17 -3.20 -5.88
N ASP A 126 -7.12 -3.34 -7.19
CA ASP A 126 -6.62 -4.55 -7.84
C ASP A 126 -5.20 -4.32 -8.33
N VAL A 127 -4.31 -5.25 -7.98
CA VAL A 127 -2.92 -5.25 -8.43
C VAL A 127 -2.60 -6.58 -9.12
N VAL A 128 -1.63 -6.55 -10.05
CA VAL A 128 -1.13 -7.75 -10.72
C VAL A 128 0.25 -8.06 -10.19
N LEU A 129 0.45 -9.28 -9.69
CA LEU A 129 1.74 -9.73 -9.19
C LEU A 129 2.70 -9.93 -10.36
N ARG A 130 3.72 -9.07 -10.50
CA ARG A 130 4.65 -9.11 -11.64
C ARG A 130 6.00 -9.69 -11.30
N ASP A 131 6.46 -9.49 -10.07
CA ASP A 131 7.77 -9.96 -9.64
C ASP A 131 7.81 -10.21 -8.13
N LYS A 132 8.93 -10.75 -7.66
CA LYS A 132 9.20 -10.98 -6.25
C LYS A 132 10.60 -10.54 -5.84
N VAL A 133 10.72 -10.09 -4.60
CA VAL A 133 12.00 -9.78 -3.96
C VAL A 133 12.11 -10.52 -2.62
N ARG A 134 13.31 -10.60 -2.06
CA ARG A 134 13.49 -11.20 -0.72
C ARG A 134 13.52 -10.17 0.39
N TYR A 135 14.08 -9.00 0.11
CA TYR A 135 14.32 -7.95 1.10
C TYR A 135 13.86 -6.63 0.52
N PHE A 136 13.24 -5.81 1.37
CA PHE A 136 13.02 -4.40 1.11
C PHE A 136 13.65 -3.62 2.26
N PRO A 137 14.30 -2.48 2.02
CA PRO A 137 14.87 -1.68 3.10
C PRO A 137 13.82 -1.40 4.17
N THR A 138 14.25 -1.35 5.44
CA THR A 138 13.44 -1.05 6.65
C THR A 138 12.32 -2.02 7.02
N ILE A 139 12.05 -3.06 6.22
CA ILE A 139 11.06 -4.11 6.54
C ILE A 139 11.77 -5.41 6.91
N ASN A 140 11.33 -6.05 8.00
CA ASN A 140 11.81 -7.38 8.38
C ASN A 140 10.97 -8.45 7.67
N PRO A 141 11.45 -9.06 6.57
CA PRO A 141 10.64 -10.00 5.78
C PRO A 141 10.33 -11.32 6.51
N ILE A 142 10.99 -11.58 7.65
CA ILE A 142 10.72 -12.76 8.48
C ILE A 142 9.44 -12.56 9.29
N GLU A 143 9.15 -11.31 9.68
CA GLU A 143 8.01 -10.96 10.53
C GLU A 143 6.83 -10.45 9.71
N ASP A 144 7.08 -9.71 8.64
CA ASP A 144 6.05 -9.01 7.87
C ASP A 144 6.14 -9.29 6.36
N ASP A 145 5.00 -9.66 5.76
CA ASP A 145 4.82 -9.67 4.31
C ASP A 145 4.69 -8.23 3.79
N PHE A 146 5.22 -7.95 2.59
CA PHE A 146 5.15 -6.62 1.98
C PHE A 146 4.88 -6.66 0.48
N ILE A 147 4.30 -5.57 -0.01
CA ILE A 147 3.97 -5.36 -1.42
C ILE A 147 4.47 -3.98 -1.83
N VAL A 148 5.22 -3.92 -2.92
CA VAL A 148 5.72 -2.70 -3.54
C VAL A 148 4.94 -2.42 -4.80
N VAL A 149 4.38 -1.20 -4.90
CA VAL A 149 3.60 -0.73 -6.06
C VAL A 149 4.06 0.67 -6.48
N GLY A 150 3.78 1.05 -7.71
CA GLY A 150 4.05 2.42 -8.17
C GLY A 150 3.18 3.45 -7.45
N LEU A 151 3.81 4.41 -6.77
CA LEU A 151 3.14 5.42 -5.94
C LEU A 151 2.09 6.23 -6.72
N ASP A 152 2.45 6.77 -7.88
CA ASP A 152 1.52 7.60 -8.68
C ASP A 152 0.28 6.82 -9.13
N SER A 153 0.49 5.57 -9.54
CA SER A 153 -0.60 4.69 -9.97
C SER A 153 -1.51 4.33 -8.79
N LEU A 154 -0.93 4.08 -7.61
CA LEU A 154 -1.66 3.83 -6.38
C LEU A 154 -2.50 5.03 -5.96
N ILE A 155 -1.87 6.20 -5.81
CA ILE A 155 -2.53 7.45 -5.39
C ILE A 155 -3.65 7.80 -6.36
N HIS A 156 -3.38 7.75 -7.67
CA HIS A 156 -4.39 8.01 -8.69
C HIS A 156 -5.58 7.05 -8.54
N ARG A 157 -5.33 5.75 -8.35
CA ARG A 157 -6.39 4.74 -8.19
C ARG A 157 -7.22 4.94 -6.93
N LEU A 158 -6.58 5.24 -5.80
CA LEU A 158 -7.26 5.49 -4.52
C LEU A 158 -8.15 6.73 -4.59
N ASN A 159 -7.68 7.76 -5.30
CA ASN A 159 -8.39 9.04 -5.41
C ASN A 159 -9.55 9.04 -6.41
N ILE A 160 -9.69 8.05 -7.29
CA ILE A 160 -10.85 7.92 -8.20
C ILE A 160 -12.17 7.84 -7.41
N GLY A 161 -12.15 7.15 -6.26
CA GLY A 161 -13.31 6.90 -5.42
C GLY A 161 -13.37 7.71 -4.13
N SER A 162 -12.44 8.66 -3.94
CA SER A 162 -12.35 9.42 -2.69
C SER A 162 -13.41 10.53 -2.64
N LEU A 163 -14.16 10.57 -1.53
CA LEU A 163 -15.18 11.59 -1.27
C LEU A 163 -14.62 12.80 -0.51
N PHE A 164 -13.63 12.56 0.36
CA PHE A 164 -13.07 13.56 1.25
C PHE A 164 -11.55 13.39 1.31
N GLY A 165 -10.83 14.44 0.94
CA GLY A 165 -9.36 14.42 0.89
C GLY A 165 -8.80 13.57 -0.26
N SER A 166 -7.49 13.68 -0.46
CA SER A 166 -6.71 12.75 -1.25
C SER A 166 -5.98 11.78 -0.31
N THR A 167 -5.77 10.55 -0.75
CA THR A 167 -4.71 9.73 -0.17
C THR A 167 -3.38 10.33 -0.62
N ASP A 168 -2.64 10.88 0.34
CA ASP A 168 -1.32 11.46 0.13
C ASP A 168 -0.23 10.53 0.69
N PRO A 169 1.02 10.67 0.24
CA PRO A 169 2.15 9.95 0.82
C PRO A 169 2.23 10.19 2.34
N ASN A 170 2.44 9.10 3.09
CA ASN A 170 2.53 9.12 4.56
C ASN A 170 3.96 9.00 5.09
N GLU A 171 4.94 8.81 4.20
CA GLU A 171 6.35 8.66 4.54
C GLU A 171 7.22 9.39 3.50
N PHE A 172 8.28 10.04 3.98
CA PHE A 172 9.25 10.75 3.15
C PHE A 172 10.64 10.21 3.42
N TRP A 173 11.35 9.88 2.36
CA TRP A 173 12.73 9.41 2.43
C TRP A 173 13.61 10.55 1.94
N ILE A 174 14.50 11.01 2.80
CA ILE A 174 15.39 12.13 2.53
C ILE A 174 16.81 11.58 2.57
N ASP A 175 17.57 11.86 1.52
CA ASP A 175 18.99 11.54 1.44
C ASP A 175 19.81 12.83 1.33
N TYR A 176 21.06 12.77 1.77
CA TYR A 176 21.99 13.89 1.67
C TYR A 176 22.66 13.88 0.30
N GLU A 177 22.95 15.06 -0.24
CA GLU A 177 23.84 15.14 -1.40
C GLU A 177 25.26 14.69 -1.04
N ASP A 178 25.96 14.14 -2.03
CA ASP A 178 27.35 13.71 -1.89
C ASP A 178 28.26 14.89 -1.49
N GLY A 179 29.13 14.67 -0.50
CA GLY A 179 30.13 15.65 -0.08
C GLY A 179 29.66 16.68 0.96
N ILE A 180 28.42 16.56 1.48
CA ILE A 180 27.97 17.36 2.62
C ILE A 180 28.79 17.03 3.89
N THR A 181 29.20 18.07 4.62
CA THR A 181 29.96 17.92 5.87
C THR A 181 29.08 17.38 7.01
N ASN A 182 29.68 16.63 7.93
CA ASN A 182 28.98 16.08 9.09
C ASN A 182 28.34 17.18 9.97
N GLU A 183 28.94 18.36 10.03
CA GLU A 183 28.38 19.51 10.75
C GLU A 183 27.06 19.98 10.12
N THR A 184 27.01 20.06 8.79
CA THR A 184 25.78 20.43 8.06
C THR A 184 24.71 19.35 8.19
N LYS A 185 25.07 18.06 8.11
CA LYS A 185 24.13 16.95 8.37
C LYS A 185 23.49 17.07 9.76
N LYS A 186 24.32 17.29 10.79
CA LYS A 186 23.85 17.43 12.17
C LYS A 186 22.94 18.65 12.33
N GLY A 187 23.32 19.79 11.74
CA GLY A 187 22.49 21.00 11.77
C GLY A 187 21.13 20.80 11.08
N LEU A 188 21.09 20.12 9.93
CA LEU A 188 19.84 19.79 9.23
C LEU A 188 18.94 18.89 10.08
N LYS A 189 19.53 17.86 10.71
CA LYS A 189 18.80 16.97 11.64
C LYS A 189 18.23 17.73 12.83
N GLU A 190 19.00 18.60 13.45
CA GLU A 190 18.54 19.42 14.57
C GLU A 190 17.42 20.38 14.15
N ASN A 191 17.51 20.98 12.96
CA ASN A 191 16.44 21.83 12.43
C ASN A 191 15.16 21.03 12.15
N LEU A 192 15.26 19.85 11.56
CA LEU A 192 14.11 18.97 11.33
C LEU A 192 13.40 18.58 12.63
N ILE A 193 14.13 18.49 13.74
CA ILE A 193 13.56 18.15 15.07
C ILE A 193 12.98 19.37 15.77
N ASN A 194 13.71 20.50 15.75
CA ASN A 194 13.40 21.67 16.56
C ASN A 194 12.42 22.64 15.88
N ASP A 195 12.49 22.77 14.56
CA ASP A 195 11.64 23.63 13.75
C ASP A 195 11.23 22.93 12.44
N PRO A 196 10.36 21.90 12.55
CA PRO A 196 10.01 21.11 11.39
C PRO A 196 9.21 21.91 10.36
N PRO A 197 9.56 21.81 9.07
CA PRO A 197 8.78 22.46 8.00
C PRO A 197 7.37 21.88 7.85
N PHE A 198 7.13 20.67 8.34
CA PHE A 198 5.85 19.98 8.33
C PHE A 198 5.70 19.06 9.54
N PRO A 199 4.48 18.87 10.06
CA PRO A 199 4.25 17.92 11.16
C PRO A 199 4.60 16.50 10.71
N TYR A 200 5.40 15.80 11.49
CA TYR A 200 5.77 14.39 11.26
C TYR A 200 5.58 13.57 12.54
N GLY A 201 5.30 12.29 12.40
CA GLY A 201 5.09 11.39 13.54
C GLY A 201 6.38 10.81 14.10
N LYS A 202 7.21 10.22 13.23
CA LYS A 202 8.45 9.56 13.61
C LYS A 202 9.56 9.91 12.63
N LEU A 203 10.73 10.23 13.16
CA LEU A 203 11.95 10.46 12.39
C LEU A 203 12.88 9.27 12.60
N TRP A 204 13.28 8.65 11.50
CA TRP A 204 14.22 7.54 11.48
C TRP A 204 15.54 8.01 10.88
N ASP A 205 16.64 7.80 11.59
CA ASP A 205 17.98 8.18 11.15
C ASP A 205 18.82 6.93 10.90
N THR A 206 19.16 6.71 9.63
CA THR A 206 19.94 5.56 9.17
C THR A 206 21.31 5.49 9.83
N GLU A 207 22.02 6.62 9.98
CA GLU A 207 23.37 6.63 10.58
C GLU A 207 23.31 6.17 12.05
N SER A 208 22.38 6.74 12.82
CA SER A 208 22.15 6.33 14.22
C SER A 208 21.72 4.85 14.36
N MET A 209 20.90 4.34 13.42
CA MET A 209 20.48 2.92 13.42
C MET A 209 21.62 1.96 13.09
N LEU A 210 22.53 2.35 12.19
CA LEU A 210 23.69 1.56 11.83
C LEU A 210 24.70 1.51 12.98
N GLU A 211 24.89 2.60 13.71
CA GLU A 211 25.75 2.61 14.92
C GLU A 211 25.28 1.62 15.98
N ILE A 212 23.96 1.51 16.19
CA ILE A 212 23.37 0.55 17.15
C ILE A 212 23.54 -0.90 16.69
N ASN A 213 23.54 -1.16 15.37
CA ASN A 213 23.71 -2.49 14.79
C ASN A 213 25.17 -2.92 14.55
N CYS A 214 26.13 -1.98 14.60
CA CYS A 214 27.57 -2.26 14.59
C CYS A 214 28.07 -2.79 15.94
N VAL A 215 27.40 -3.77 16.54
CA VAL A 215 28.00 -4.57 17.60
C VAL A 215 29.04 -5.49 16.95
N ASP A 216 30.30 -5.09 17.08
CA ASP A 216 31.47 -5.79 16.54
C ASP A 216 31.36 -7.32 16.75
N PRO A 217 31.28 -8.13 15.68
CA PRO A 217 31.14 -9.58 15.78
C PRO A 217 32.31 -10.22 16.53
N LEU A 218 33.47 -9.56 16.60
CA LEU A 218 34.63 -10.02 17.37
C LEU A 218 34.41 -9.91 18.89
N VAL A 219 33.64 -8.93 19.35
CA VAL A 219 33.33 -8.74 20.78
C VAL A 219 32.34 -9.80 21.27
N LYS A 220 31.33 -10.16 20.46
CA LYS A 220 30.45 -11.30 20.75
C LYS A 220 31.18 -12.65 20.66
N ALA A 221 32.07 -12.82 19.69
CA ALA A 221 32.90 -14.02 19.55
C ALA A 221 33.89 -14.19 20.72
N GLY A 222 34.40 -13.09 21.28
CA GLY A 222 35.34 -13.10 22.40
C GLY A 222 34.78 -13.78 23.65
N TRP A 223 33.50 -13.54 23.99
CA TRP A 223 32.89 -14.16 25.17
C TRP A 223 32.69 -15.68 25.01
N HIS A 224 32.33 -16.14 23.81
CA HIS A 224 32.18 -17.57 23.54
C HIS A 224 33.53 -18.30 23.49
N ALA A 225 34.56 -17.69 22.90
CA ALA A 225 35.91 -18.23 22.89
C ALA A 225 36.51 -18.34 24.31
N ILE A 226 36.31 -17.33 25.17
CA ILE A 226 36.75 -17.36 26.56
C ILE A 226 36.03 -18.48 27.34
N LEU A 227 34.72 -18.66 27.16
CA LEU A 227 33.98 -19.74 27.82
C LEU A 227 34.49 -21.12 27.39
N VAL A 228 34.76 -21.34 26.09
CA VAL A 228 35.32 -22.61 25.60
C VAL A 228 36.70 -22.90 26.19
N ILE A 229 37.55 -21.88 26.35
CA ILE A 229 38.87 -22.04 26.98
C ILE A 229 38.73 -22.35 28.47
N VAL A 230 37.87 -21.63 29.20
CA VAL A 230 37.68 -21.82 30.66
C VAL A 230 37.06 -23.19 30.98
N PHE A 231 36.04 -23.62 30.23
CA PHE A 231 35.41 -24.94 30.43
C PHE A 231 36.25 -26.10 29.87
N GLY A 232 36.92 -25.88 28.72
CA GLY A 232 37.83 -26.87 28.15
C GLY A 232 39.00 -27.18 29.09
N SER A 233 39.55 -26.15 29.75
CA SER A 233 40.67 -26.30 30.69
C SER A 233 40.30 -26.97 32.01
N SER A 234 39.06 -26.80 32.48
CA SER A 234 38.58 -27.39 33.74
C SER A 234 38.19 -28.87 33.62
N SER A 235 37.89 -29.35 32.41
CA SER A 235 37.52 -30.76 32.17
C SER A 235 38.68 -31.76 32.23
N ARG A 236 39.94 -31.31 32.29
CA ARG A 236 41.15 -32.19 32.33
C ARG A 236 41.66 -32.55 33.73
N TYR A 237 41.00 -32.15 34.81
CA TYR A 237 41.49 -32.35 36.18
C TYR A 237 40.63 -33.25 37.09
N LEU A 238 39.66 -34.00 36.55
CA LEU A 238 38.88 -34.98 37.31
C LEU A 238 39.06 -36.38 36.72
N GLU A 239 40.05 -37.12 37.24
CA GLU A 239 40.09 -38.57 37.18
C GLU A 239 39.70 -39.19 38.55
N PRO A 240 39.17 -40.42 38.56
CA PRO A 240 38.31 -40.93 39.63
C PRO A 240 39.10 -41.72 40.69
N LEU A 241 38.91 -41.39 41.97
CA LEU A 241 39.30 -42.29 43.07
C LEU A 241 38.21 -43.37 43.23
N GLY A 242 38.52 -44.57 42.72
CA GLY A 242 37.65 -45.74 42.78
C GLY A 242 37.47 -46.31 44.19
N PHE A 243 36.26 -46.81 44.43
CA PHE A 243 35.94 -47.65 45.59
C PHE A 243 35.56 -49.06 45.09
N LEU A 244 36.31 -50.07 45.53
CA LEU A 244 35.98 -51.49 45.36
C LEU A 244 35.13 -51.96 46.56
N PRO A 245 34.03 -52.73 46.37
CA PRO A 245 33.37 -53.40 47.47
C PRO A 245 34.04 -54.75 47.75
N VAL A 246 34.37 -55.03 49.02
CA VAL A 246 34.77 -56.36 49.49
C VAL A 246 33.57 -57.04 50.12
N SER A 247 33.28 -58.25 49.64
CA SER A 247 32.29 -59.18 50.19
C SER A 247 32.82 -59.94 51.40
N SER A 248 32.08 -59.92 52.50
CA SER A 248 31.78 -61.06 53.39
C SER A 248 30.89 -60.58 54.52
#